data_AF-A0A1C2XQS9-F1
#
_entry.id   AF-A0A1C2XQS9-F1
#
_cell.length_a   1.000
_cell.length_b   1.000
_cell.length_c   1.000
_cell.angle_alpha   90.00
_cell.angle_beta   90.00
_cell.angle_gamma   90.00
#
_symmetry.space_group_name_H-M   'P 1'
#
loop_
_entity.id
_entity.type
_entity.pdbx_description
1 polymer ?
#
loop_
_entity_poly.entity_id
_entity_poly.type
_entity_poly.pdbx_seq_one_letter_code
_entity_poly.pdbx_strand_id
1 'polypeptide(L)'
;MKIKACPFCEATITKNESGKFPEFCPDCGREINPKEMLSLDTKETLNYVSPSNTIASILKGLGWTTIILGFIIGIVVASNNDSYLNSAPFWLLGLPYWIGGFISGLFMLGFAEIINLLHQINLKMK
;
A
#
# COMPACT_ATOMS: atom_id res chain seq x y z
N MET A 1 -6.80 12.53 -18.80
CA MET A 1 -5.75 13.36 -19.45
C MET A 1 -5.02 12.44 -20.41
N LYS A 2 -4.64 12.89 -21.62
CA LYS A 2 -3.85 12.07 -22.54
C LYS A 2 -2.44 12.61 -22.53
N ILE A 3 -1.47 11.77 -22.18
CA ILE A 3 -0.05 12.12 -22.25
C ILE A 3 0.51 11.59 -23.57
N LYS A 4 1.43 12.34 -24.16
CA LYS A 4 2.09 11.94 -25.41
C LYS A 4 3.40 11.24 -25.08
N ALA A 5 3.67 10.12 -25.73
CA ALA A 5 4.90 9.36 -25.57
C ALA A 5 5.62 9.19 -26.91
N CYS A 6 6.94 9.01 -26.82
CA CYS A 6 7.79 8.69 -27.97
C CYS A 6 7.41 7.30 -28.51
N PRO A 7 7.16 7.14 -29.82
CA PRO A 7 6.79 5.84 -30.40
C PRO A 7 7.95 4.83 -30.41
N PHE A 8 9.15 5.26 -30.03
CA PHE A 8 10.38 4.49 -30.18
C PHE A 8 10.98 4.00 -28.86
N CYS A 9 10.87 4.80 -27.81
CA CYS A 9 11.42 4.48 -26.48
C CYS A 9 10.36 4.60 -25.37
N GLU A 10 9.11 4.88 -25.72
CA GLU A 10 7.97 5.02 -24.79
C GLU A 10 8.13 6.10 -23.71
N ALA A 11 9.20 6.89 -23.77
CA ALA A 11 9.41 7.99 -22.86
C ALA A 11 8.32 9.06 -23.02
N THR A 12 7.86 9.59 -21.89
CA THR A 12 6.85 10.65 -21.84
C THR A 12 7.41 11.98 -22.35
N ILE A 13 6.70 12.60 -23.29
CA ILE A 13 7.10 13.85 -23.92
C ILE A 13 6.22 14.97 -23.38
N THR A 14 6.83 15.92 -22.69
CA THR A 14 6.19 17.17 -22.28
C THR A 14 6.42 18.27 -23.32
N LYS A 15 5.55 19.27 -23.31
CA LYS A 15 5.76 20.48 -24.12
C LYS A 15 6.90 21.30 -23.51
N ASN A 16 7.69 21.94 -24.36
CA ASN A 16 8.71 22.89 -23.93
C ASN A 16 8.09 24.20 -23.41
N GLU A 17 8.93 25.13 -22.96
CA GLU A 17 8.54 26.46 -22.46
C GLU A 17 7.75 27.29 -23.50
N SER A 18 7.94 27.00 -24.79
CA SER A 18 7.20 27.62 -25.90
C SER A 18 5.85 26.94 -26.19
N GLY A 19 5.43 25.96 -25.40
CA GLY A 19 4.18 25.22 -25.57
C GLY A 19 4.15 24.27 -26.78
N LYS A 20 5.31 24.01 -27.41
CA LYS A 20 5.47 23.11 -28.56
C LYS A 20 6.07 21.78 -28.12
N PHE A 21 5.78 20.72 -28.89
CA PHE A 21 6.47 19.44 -28.71
C PHE A 21 7.88 19.52 -29.30
N PRO A 22 8.88 18.89 -28.66
CA PRO A 22 10.23 18.85 -29.20
C PRO A 22 10.28 18.03 -30.49
N GLU A 23 11.11 18.49 -31.44
CA GLU A 23 11.37 17.78 -32.71
C GLU A 23 12.19 16.52 -32.50
N PHE A 24 13.01 16.48 -31.43
CA PHE A 24 13.83 15.32 -31.06
C PHE A 24 13.48 14.81 -29.66
N CYS A 25 13.57 13.50 -29.48
CA CYS A 25 13.38 12.88 -28.17
C CYS A 25 14.57 13.17 -27.26
N PRO A 26 14.35 13.72 -26.04
CA PRO A 26 15.44 13.97 -25.10
C PRO A 26 16.13 12.69 -24.62
N ASP A 27 15.41 11.55 -24.60
CA ASP A 27 15.94 10.29 -24.09
C ASP A 27 16.63 9.44 -25.16
N CYS A 28 16.04 9.35 -26.37
CA CYS A 28 16.56 8.47 -27.43
C CYS A 28 17.16 9.19 -28.63
N GLY A 29 17.07 10.52 -28.68
CA GLY A 29 17.65 11.35 -29.75
C GLY A 29 17.02 11.18 -31.12
N ARG A 30 15.94 10.41 -31.28
CA ARG A 30 15.22 10.26 -32.55
C ARG A 30 14.31 11.44 -32.83
N GLU A 31 14.17 11.77 -34.11
CA GLU A 31 13.19 12.75 -34.59
C GLU A 31 11.77 12.24 -34.32
N ILE A 32 10.90 13.11 -33.84
CA ILE A 32 9.54 12.77 -33.44
C ILE A 32 8.55 13.57 -34.26
N ASN A 33 7.71 12.87 -35.00
CA ASN A 33 6.57 13.48 -35.65
C ASN A 33 5.40 13.61 -34.65
N PRO A 34 4.89 14.81 -34.36
CA PRO A 34 3.76 15.01 -33.44
C PRO A 34 2.49 14.24 -33.81
N LYS A 35 2.35 13.83 -35.08
CA LYS A 35 1.26 13.00 -35.58
C LYS A 35 1.42 11.50 -35.26
N GLU A 36 2.65 11.03 -35.06
CA GLU A 36 2.99 9.63 -34.79
C GLU A 36 3.20 9.34 -33.30
N MET A 37 3.13 10.37 -32.46
CA MET A 37 3.22 10.23 -31.01
C MET A 37 2.09 9.35 -30.47
N LEU A 38 2.46 8.37 -29.65
CA LEU A 38 1.50 7.52 -28.96
C LEU A 38 0.72 8.36 -27.95
N SER A 39 -0.61 8.26 -27.96
CA SER A 39 -1.44 8.83 -26.91
C SER A 39 -1.66 7.78 -25.83
N LEU A 40 -0.91 7.88 -24.74
CA LEU A 40 -1.18 7.06 -23.55
C LEU A 40 -2.33 7.71 -22.77
N ASP A 41 -3.37 6.93 -22.53
CA ASP A 41 -4.51 7.39 -21.73
C ASP A 41 -4.14 7.29 -20.24
N THR A 42 -3.99 8.44 -19.57
CA THR A 42 -3.67 8.49 -18.14
C THR A 42 -4.77 7.84 -17.27
N LYS A 43 -5.97 7.63 -17.80
CA LYS A 43 -7.04 6.92 -17.09
C LYS A 43 -6.71 5.44 -16.92
N GLU A 44 -5.90 4.86 -17.81
CA GLU A 44 -5.44 3.48 -17.72
C GLU A 44 -4.33 3.34 -16.67
N THR A 45 -3.38 4.28 -16.63
CA THR A 45 -2.28 4.27 -15.65
C THR A 45 -2.75 4.58 -14.22
N LEU A 46 -3.83 5.35 -14.06
CA LEU A 46 -4.47 5.59 -12.75
C LEU A 46 -5.47 4.50 -12.33
N ASN A 47 -6.03 3.70 -13.25
CA ASN A 47 -6.84 2.52 -12.88
C ASN A 47 -5.99 1.29 -12.57
N TYR A 48 -4.75 1.26 -13.06
CA TYR A 48 -3.75 0.29 -12.66
C TYR A 48 -3.23 0.54 -11.24
N VAL A 49 -3.20 1.81 -10.82
CA VAL A 49 -2.95 2.21 -9.44
C VAL A 49 -4.27 2.14 -8.67
N SER A 50 -4.52 0.98 -8.07
CA SER A 50 -5.62 0.63 -7.17
C SER A 50 -6.90 0.09 -7.83
N PRO A 51 -6.99 -1.25 -7.86
CA PRO A 51 -7.92 -1.94 -7.00
C PRO A 51 -7.15 -2.35 -5.75
N SER A 52 -7.19 -1.54 -4.70
CA SER A 52 -6.80 -2.02 -3.37
C SER A 52 -7.45 -3.38 -3.16
N ASN A 53 -6.67 -4.41 -2.88
CA ASN A 53 -7.25 -5.74 -2.72
C ASN A 53 -8.18 -5.70 -1.51
N THR A 54 -9.49 -5.90 -1.72
CA THR A 54 -10.51 -5.84 -0.67
C THR A 54 -10.16 -6.78 0.49
N ILE A 55 -9.62 -7.96 0.19
CA ILE A 55 -9.19 -8.95 1.19
C ILE A 55 -8.02 -8.41 1.99
N ALA A 56 -7.01 -7.81 1.33
CA ALA A 56 -5.89 -7.18 2.02
C ALA A 56 -6.35 -6.01 2.91
N SER A 57 -7.30 -5.20 2.44
CA SER A 57 -7.84 -4.08 3.22
C SER A 57 -8.57 -4.57 4.48
N ILE A 58 -9.40 -5.61 4.37
CA ILE A 58 -10.08 -6.23 5.51
C ILE A 58 -9.06 -6.81 6.51
N LEU A 59 -8.06 -7.53 6.03
CA LEU A 59 -7.00 -8.08 6.88
C LEU A 59 -6.21 -6.99 7.62
N LYS A 60 -5.95 -5.86 6.96
CA LYS A 60 -5.34 -4.68 7.61
C LYS A 60 -6.22 -4.16 8.74
N GLY A 61 -7.52 -4.03 8.47
CA GLY A 61 -8.50 -3.62 9.48
C GLY A 61 -8.49 -4.58 10.68
N LEU A 62 -8.57 -5.89 10.42
CA LEU A 62 -8.53 -6.91 11.47
C LEU A 62 -7.24 -6.86 12.29
N GLY A 63 -6.08 -6.70 11.65
CA GLY A 63 -4.80 -6.56 12.33
C GLY A 63 -4.80 -5.41 13.34
N TRP A 64 -5.26 -4.22 12.92
CA TRP A 64 -5.39 -3.08 13.84
C TRP A 64 -6.39 -3.32 14.96
N THR A 65 -7.55 -3.92 14.66
CA THR A 65 -8.53 -4.24 15.71
C THR A 65 -7.99 -5.22 16.74
N THR A 66 -7.20 -6.22 16.33
CA THR A 66 -6.58 -7.20 17.22
C THR A 66 -5.58 -6.55 18.17
N ILE A 67 -4.77 -5.60 17.69
CA ILE A 67 -3.83 -4.84 18.53
C ILE A 67 -4.60 -4.03 19.58
N ILE A 68 -5.63 -3.30 19.16
CA ILE A 68 -6.45 -2.46 20.04
C ILE A 68 -7.17 -3.32 21.09
N LEU A 69 -7.82 -4.41 20.67
CA LEU A 69 -8.53 -5.32 21.56
C LEU A 69 -7.59 -6.01 22.54
N GLY A 70 -6.41 -6.49 22.08
CA GLY A 70 -5.41 -7.09 22.95
C GLY A 70 -4.91 -6.11 24.01
N PHE A 71 -4.78 -4.83 23.67
CA PHE A 71 -4.42 -3.78 24.62
C PHE A 71 -5.51 -3.55 25.67
N ILE A 72 -6.77 -3.40 25.24
CA ILE A 72 -7.93 -3.18 26.13
C ILE A 72 -8.12 -4.39 27.08
N ILE A 73 -8.10 -5.60 26.54
CA ILE A 73 -8.25 -6.84 27.33
C ILE A 73 -7.12 -6.94 28.36
N GLY A 74 -5.88 -6.63 27.98
CA GLY A 74 -4.76 -6.60 28.92
C GLY A 74 -4.97 -5.63 30.08
N ILE A 75 -5.55 -4.46 29.84
CA ILE A 75 -5.90 -3.50 30.91
C ILE A 75 -7.00 -4.04 31.81
N VAL A 76 -8.08 -4.60 31.24
CA VAL A 76 -9.21 -5.15 32.01
C VAL A 76 -8.75 -6.30 32.89
N VAL A 77 -7.97 -7.23 32.35
CA VAL A 77 -7.44 -8.38 33.10
C VAL A 77 -6.48 -7.93 34.20
N ALA A 78 -5.59 -6.98 33.90
CA ALA A 78 -4.65 -6.49 34.90
C ALA A 78 -5.32 -5.60 35.97
N SER A 79 -6.49 -5.00 35.67
CA SER A 79 -7.29 -4.20 36.61
C SER A 79 -8.18 -5.05 37.51
N ASN A 80 -8.67 -6.20 37.04
CA ASN A 80 -9.57 -7.09 37.79
C ASN A 80 -8.80 -8.03 38.74
N ASN A 81 -8.03 -7.43 39.65
CA ASN A 81 -7.18 -8.12 40.63
C ASN A 81 -7.96 -8.81 41.78
N ASP A 82 -9.21 -9.19 41.60
CA ASP A 82 -10.03 -9.84 42.65
C ASP A 82 -9.74 -11.35 42.82
N SER A 83 -8.86 -11.93 42.01
CA SER A 83 -8.60 -13.39 41.99
C SER A 83 -7.22 -13.72 42.56
N TYR A 84 -7.16 -14.54 43.63
CA TYR A 84 -6.08 -15.36 44.26
C TYR A 84 -4.57 -14.99 44.12
N LEU A 85 -4.14 -14.34 43.04
CA LEU A 85 -2.83 -13.74 42.73
C LEU A 85 -2.73 -12.28 43.25
N ASN A 86 -3.21 -12.00 44.45
CA ASN A 86 -3.31 -10.65 45.05
C ASN A 86 -1.99 -9.87 45.21
N SER A 87 -0.85 -10.43 44.81
CA SER A 87 0.47 -9.79 44.85
C SER A 87 1.16 -9.69 43.49
N ALA A 88 0.52 -10.15 42.40
CA ALA A 88 1.10 -10.04 41.07
C ALA A 88 1.00 -8.58 40.59
N PRO A 89 2.11 -7.98 40.14
CA PRO A 89 2.06 -6.60 39.69
C PRO A 89 1.30 -6.49 38.36
N PHE A 90 0.59 -5.38 38.16
CA PHE A 90 -0.25 -5.09 36.98
C PHE A 90 0.39 -5.46 35.64
N TRP A 91 1.68 -5.11 35.48
CA TRP A 91 2.43 -5.37 34.26
C TRP A 91 2.62 -6.86 33.97
N LEU A 92 2.73 -7.71 35.00
CA LEU A 92 2.94 -9.15 34.81
C LEU A 92 1.69 -9.84 34.25
N LEU A 93 0.50 -9.37 34.66
CA LEU A 93 -0.77 -9.89 34.16
C LEU A 93 -1.13 -9.31 32.79
N GLY A 94 -0.80 -8.04 32.53
CA GLY A 94 -1.11 -7.36 31.26
C GLY A 94 -0.15 -7.67 30.10
N LEU A 95 1.15 -7.82 30.38
CA LEU A 95 2.18 -8.02 29.35
C LEU A 95 1.92 -9.17 28.38
N PRO A 96 1.47 -10.36 28.81
CA PRO A 96 1.19 -11.46 27.88
C PRO A 96 0.12 -11.10 26.84
N TYR A 97 -0.90 -10.34 27.24
CA TYR A 97 -1.98 -9.90 26.34
C TYR A 97 -1.51 -8.80 25.39
N TRP A 98 -0.70 -7.86 25.88
CA TRP A 98 -0.15 -6.80 25.05
C TRP A 98 0.81 -7.35 24.00
N ILE A 99 1.76 -8.19 24.43
CA ILE A 99 2.73 -8.81 23.52
C ILE A 99 2.01 -9.76 22.56
N GLY A 100 1.10 -10.60 23.05
CA GLY A 100 0.34 -11.53 22.21
C GLY A 100 -0.53 -10.81 21.17
N GLY A 101 -1.28 -9.78 21.59
CA GLY A 101 -2.10 -8.97 20.69
C GLY A 101 -1.28 -8.19 19.68
N PHE A 102 -0.15 -7.62 20.10
CA PHE A 102 0.76 -6.89 19.22
C PHE A 102 1.40 -7.80 18.16
N ILE A 103 1.96 -8.94 18.58
CA ILE A 103 2.59 -9.90 17.66
C ILE A 103 1.55 -10.46 16.69
N SER A 104 0.39 -10.91 17.18
CA SER A 104 -0.69 -11.44 16.33
C SER A 104 -1.19 -10.40 15.33
N GLY A 105 -1.40 -9.17 15.77
CA GLY A 105 -1.79 -8.06 14.91
C GLY A 105 -0.74 -7.73 13.85
N LEU A 106 0.54 -7.70 14.21
CA LEU A 106 1.64 -7.51 13.26
C LEU A 106 1.69 -8.61 12.20
N PHE A 107 1.50 -9.88 12.58
CA PHE A 107 1.42 -10.96 11.60
C PHE A 107 0.27 -10.76 10.62
N MET A 108 -0.92 -10.40 11.12
CA MET A 108 -2.07 -10.08 10.27
C MET A 108 -1.79 -8.92 9.30
N LEU A 109 -1.20 -7.83 9.79
CA LEU A 109 -0.81 -6.68 8.97
C LEU A 109 0.24 -7.06 7.91
N GLY A 110 1.22 -7.87 8.30
CA GLY A 110 2.25 -8.38 7.41
C GLY A 110 1.66 -9.23 6.27
N PHE A 111 0.80 -10.19 6.59
CA PHE A 111 0.10 -10.98 5.57
C PHE A 111 -0.78 -10.12 4.67
N ALA A 112 -1.45 -9.11 5.23
CA ALA A 112 -2.24 -8.18 4.44
C ALA A 112 -1.40 -7.46 3.38
N GLU A 113 -0.20 -7.01 3.74
CA GLU A 113 0.71 -6.35 2.80
C GLU A 113 1.23 -7.31 1.73
N ILE A 114 1.60 -8.55 2.11
CA ILE A 114 2.05 -9.57 1.17
C ILE A 114 0.97 -9.84 0.12
N ILE A 115 -0.30 -10.00 0.53
CA ILE A 115 -1.43 -10.21 -0.39
C ILE A 115 -1.62 -9.01 -1.30
N ASN A 116 -1.52 -7.79 -0.75
CA ASN A 116 -1.65 -6.56 -1.52
C ASN A 116 -0.56 -6.44 -2.59
N LEU A 117 0.68 -6.74 -2.24
CA LEU A 117 1.82 -6.74 -3.16
C LEU A 117 1.67 -7.81 -4.24
N LEU A 118 1.26 -9.02 -3.87
CA LEU A 118 1.03 -10.10 -4.82
C LEU A 118 -0.08 -9.75 -5.82
N HIS A 119 -1.17 -9.12 -5.34
CA HIS A 119 -2.23 -8.63 -6.21
C HIS A 119 -1.73 -7.60 -7.21
N GLN A 120 -0.92 -6.64 -6.75
CA GLN A 120 -0.32 -5.64 -7.63
C GLN A 120 0.58 -6.30 -8.69
N ILE A 121 1.46 -7.23 -8.30
CA ILE A 121 2.32 -7.96 -9.24
C ILE A 121 1.49 -8.71 -10.29
N ASN A 122 0.43 -9.39 -9.87
CA ASN A 122 -0.47 -10.11 -10.78
C ASN A 122 -1.14 -9.19 -11.80
N LEU A 123 -1.52 -7.97 -11.39
CA LEU A 123 -2.06 -6.98 -12.32
C LEU A 123 -1.00 -6.45 -13.28
N LYS A 124 0.28 -6.43 -12.88
CA LYS A 124 1.38 -5.97 -13.75
C LYS A 124 1.76 -6.94 -14.85
N MET A 125 1.52 -8.23 -14.64
CA MET A 125 1.90 -9.29 -15.58
C MET A 125 0.80 -9.60 -16.61
N LYS A 126 -0.33 -8.91 -16.55
CA LYS A 126 -1.50 -9.14 -17.40
C LYS A 126 -1.71 -7.96 -18.34
#